data_AF-A0A3C0MFJ7-F1
#
_entry.id   AF-A0A3C0MFJ7-F1
#
_cell.length_a   1.000
_cell.length_b   1.000
_cell.length_c   1.000
_cell.angle_alpha   90.00
_cell.angle_beta   90.00
_cell.angle_gamma   90.00
#
_symmetry.space_group_name_H-M   'P 1'
#
loop_
_entity.id
_entity.type
_entity.pdbx_description
1 polymer ?
#
loop_
_entity_poly.entity_id
_entity_poly.type
_entity_poly.pdbx_seq_one_letter_code
_entity_poly.pdbx_strand_id
1 'polypeptide(L)'
;DTYMDKIAIGGGYEDGVVDLDADPADNIMSLAKAKGVKPHDISACILDRPRHEKIIASVRKTGASIRLISDGDIAGVIHCAEPTTGIDIYLGQGGAPEGVLAAAALRCIGGQIQGRLVFRNDDERSRAARWGITDLNRKYKTQDMASGDVMFAATGVTDGSMLEGIHRVGGFISSHTVVMRSATQTVRWIKARHVAGRKDPMEN
;
A
#
# COMPACT_ATOMS: atom_id res chain seq x y z
N ASP A 1 -1.15 -14.84 -10.71
CA ASP A 1 -0.60 -13.61 -10.17
C ASP A 1 -0.20 -12.69 -11.30
N THR A 2 -0.57 -11.41 -11.23
CA THR A 2 -0.33 -10.41 -12.28
C THR A 2 0.13 -9.12 -11.62
N TYR A 3 0.78 -8.23 -12.38
CA TYR A 3 1.16 -6.92 -11.85
C TYR A 3 -0.04 -5.96 -11.80
N MET A 4 0.07 -4.92 -10.99
CA MET A 4 -0.89 -3.83 -10.88
C MET A 4 -0.14 -2.51 -10.78
N ASP A 5 -0.51 -1.54 -11.61
CA ASP A 5 -0.14 -0.14 -11.44
C ASP A 5 -0.95 0.44 -10.29
N LYS A 6 -0.30 1.18 -9.38
CA LYS A 6 -0.85 1.67 -8.12
C LYS A 6 -0.47 3.13 -7.91
N ILE A 7 -1.46 3.91 -7.50
CA ILE A 7 -1.29 5.25 -6.95
C ILE A 7 -2.12 5.35 -5.69
N ALA A 8 -1.53 5.82 -4.59
CA ALA A 8 -2.23 5.92 -3.32
C ALA A 8 -1.83 7.16 -2.54
N ILE A 9 -2.78 7.73 -1.80
CA ILE A 9 -2.59 8.86 -0.88
C ILE A 9 -3.42 8.62 0.40
N GLY A 10 -3.05 9.32 1.47
CA GLY A 10 -3.80 9.31 2.74
C GLY A 10 -5.21 9.91 2.65
N GLY A 11 -5.93 9.86 3.76
CA GLY A 11 -7.26 10.48 3.90
C GLY A 11 -7.21 12.02 4.00
N GLY A 12 -8.39 12.65 3.97
CA GLY A 12 -8.52 14.11 4.14
C GLY A 12 -8.52 14.92 2.84
N TYR A 13 -8.43 14.25 1.68
CA TYR A 13 -8.47 14.86 0.36
C TYR A 13 -9.77 14.47 -0.37
N GLU A 14 -10.22 15.33 -1.28
CA GLU A 14 -11.35 15.02 -2.17
C GLU A 14 -11.05 13.84 -3.10
N ASP A 15 -12.10 13.13 -3.52
CA ASP A 15 -11.98 12.06 -4.50
C ASP A 15 -11.42 12.60 -5.83
N GLY A 16 -10.47 11.88 -6.41
CA GLY A 16 -9.92 12.23 -7.72
C GLY A 16 -8.78 13.26 -7.68
N VAL A 17 -8.26 13.59 -6.49
CA VAL A 17 -7.00 14.36 -6.36
C VAL A 17 -5.85 13.68 -7.08
N VAL A 18 -5.85 12.35 -7.16
CA VAL A 18 -4.87 11.56 -7.90
C VAL A 18 -5.54 10.65 -8.94
N ASP A 19 -4.86 10.45 -10.07
CA ASP A 19 -5.31 9.60 -11.19
C ASP A 19 -4.14 8.82 -11.80
N LEU A 20 -4.30 7.49 -11.98
CA LEU A 20 -3.34 6.63 -12.68
C LEU A 20 -3.06 7.04 -14.14
N ASP A 21 -4.00 7.71 -14.79
CA ASP A 21 -3.84 8.15 -16.19
C ASP A 21 -3.10 9.48 -16.32
N ALA A 22 -2.96 10.22 -15.21
CA ALA A 22 -2.18 11.46 -15.19
C ALA A 22 -0.68 11.16 -15.12
N ASP A 23 0.14 12.06 -15.65
CA ASP A 23 1.59 11.97 -15.47
C ASP A 23 1.93 12.02 -13.97
N PRO A 24 2.94 11.27 -13.48
CA PRO A 24 3.33 11.33 -12.07
C PRO A 24 3.60 12.75 -11.57
N ALA A 25 4.14 13.65 -12.41
CA ALA A 25 4.36 15.04 -12.04
C ALA A 25 3.04 15.77 -11.79
N ASP A 26 2.02 15.55 -12.61
CA ASP A 26 0.71 16.17 -12.46
C ASP A 26 0.03 15.72 -11.16
N ASN A 27 0.18 14.44 -10.80
CA ASN A 27 -0.30 13.91 -9.53
C ASN A 27 0.38 14.58 -8.32
N ILE A 28 1.70 14.80 -8.39
CA ILE A 28 2.43 15.55 -7.35
C ILE A 28 1.92 16.99 -7.25
N MET A 29 1.72 17.68 -8.37
CA MET A 29 1.21 19.05 -8.40
C MET A 29 -0.21 19.13 -7.82
N SER A 30 -1.07 18.18 -8.18
CA SER A 30 -2.45 18.07 -7.70
C SER A 30 -2.50 17.83 -6.19
N LEU A 31 -1.70 16.88 -5.69
CA LEU A 31 -1.61 16.61 -4.26
C LEU A 31 -1.04 17.79 -3.47
N ALA A 32 0.02 18.44 -3.98
CA ALA A 32 0.58 19.63 -3.36
C ALA A 32 -0.45 20.75 -3.22
N LYS A 33 -1.23 20.99 -4.29
CA LYS A 33 -2.34 21.95 -4.27
C LYS A 33 -3.41 21.57 -3.24
N ALA A 34 -3.81 20.30 -3.19
CA ALA A 34 -4.82 19.82 -2.24
C ALA A 34 -4.35 19.92 -0.77
N LYS A 35 -3.05 19.68 -0.53
CA LYS A 35 -2.39 19.80 0.79
C LYS A 35 -2.06 21.26 1.16
N GLY A 36 -2.09 22.19 0.21
CA GLY A 36 -1.75 23.60 0.43
C GLY A 36 -0.24 23.86 0.58
N VAL A 37 0.60 23.01 -0.01
CA VAL A 37 2.07 23.09 0.06
C VAL A 37 2.69 23.20 -1.33
N LYS A 38 4.02 23.38 -1.41
CA LYS A 38 4.71 23.39 -2.70
C LYS A 38 5.03 21.96 -3.15
N PRO A 39 5.23 21.71 -4.45
CA PRO A 39 5.56 20.38 -4.96
C PRO A 39 6.80 19.75 -4.32
N HIS A 40 7.80 20.55 -3.94
CA HIS A 40 9.00 20.06 -3.26
C HIS A 40 8.79 19.67 -1.79
N ASP A 41 7.65 20.03 -1.21
CA ASP A 41 7.25 19.60 0.14
C ASP A 41 6.51 18.24 0.11
N ILE A 42 6.33 17.65 -1.08
CA ILE A 42 5.73 16.32 -1.25
C ILE A 42 6.83 15.25 -1.24
N SER A 43 6.51 14.13 -0.59
CA SER A 43 7.36 12.95 -0.51
C SER A 43 6.68 11.73 -1.13
N ALA A 44 7.27 11.21 -2.20
CA ALA A 44 6.78 10.05 -2.93
C ALA A 44 7.51 8.77 -2.52
N CYS A 45 6.78 7.69 -2.23
CA CYS A 45 7.32 6.36 -2.03
C CYS A 45 7.19 5.51 -3.30
N ILE A 46 8.29 4.89 -3.73
CA ILE A 46 8.37 4.14 -4.99
C ILE A 46 9.25 2.90 -4.76
N LEU A 47 8.88 1.75 -5.31
CA LEU A 47 9.75 0.57 -5.32
C LEU A 47 10.99 0.81 -6.20
N ASP A 48 12.18 0.49 -5.71
CA ASP A 48 13.42 0.59 -6.47
C ASP A 48 13.53 -0.55 -7.51
N ARG A 49 13.05 -0.28 -8.71
CA ARG A 49 13.00 -1.23 -9.83
C ARG A 49 13.26 -0.49 -11.14
N PRO A 50 13.96 -1.11 -12.12
CA PRO A 50 14.19 -0.49 -13.44
C PRO A 50 12.90 -0.04 -14.15
N ARG A 51 11.80 -0.79 -13.97
CA ARG A 51 10.49 -0.42 -14.53
C ARG A 51 9.91 0.90 -14.02
N HIS A 52 10.42 1.45 -12.91
CA HIS A 52 9.95 2.72 -12.33
C HIS A 52 10.82 3.92 -12.69
N GLU A 53 11.86 3.77 -13.51
CA GLU A 53 12.76 4.87 -13.88
C GLU A 53 12.01 6.08 -14.45
N LYS A 54 10.98 5.85 -15.29
CA LYS A 54 10.15 6.93 -15.85
C LYS A 54 9.33 7.66 -14.79
N ILE A 55 8.76 6.92 -13.84
CA ILE A 55 7.99 7.48 -12.71
C ILE A 55 8.93 8.33 -11.84
N ILE A 56 10.09 7.77 -11.48
CA ILE A 56 11.12 8.46 -10.69
C ILE A 56 11.58 9.74 -11.38
N ALA A 57 11.87 9.67 -12.68
CA ALA A 57 12.30 10.83 -13.46
C ALA A 57 11.21 11.90 -13.54
N SER A 58 9.94 11.52 -13.71
CA SER A 58 8.81 12.46 -13.71
C SER A 58 8.65 13.15 -12.35
N VAL A 59 8.63 12.38 -11.24
CA VAL A 59 8.54 12.95 -9.88
C VAL A 59 9.72 13.86 -9.56
N ARG A 60 10.95 13.51 -9.96
CA ARG A 60 12.13 14.37 -9.73
C ARG A 60 12.01 15.75 -10.40
N LYS A 61 11.31 15.86 -11.53
CA LYS A 61 11.15 17.15 -12.24
C LYS A 61 10.33 18.17 -11.45
N THR A 62 9.48 17.72 -10.51
CA THR A 62 8.66 18.61 -9.67
C THR A 62 9.43 19.15 -8.46
N GLY A 63 10.58 18.55 -8.13
CA GLY A 63 11.34 18.83 -6.92
C GLY A 63 10.87 18.04 -5.69
N ALA A 64 9.84 17.19 -5.81
CA ALA A 64 9.41 16.31 -4.73
C ALA A 64 10.53 15.34 -4.30
N SER A 65 10.55 15.01 -3.02
CA SER A 65 11.45 14.00 -2.49
C SER A 65 10.96 12.59 -2.85
N ILE A 66 11.91 11.65 -3.02
CA ILE A 66 11.59 10.25 -3.35
C ILE A 66 12.22 9.33 -2.32
N ARG A 67 11.39 8.53 -1.67
CA ARG A 67 11.79 7.41 -0.83
C ARG A 67 11.70 6.11 -1.61
N LEU A 68 12.86 5.63 -2.04
CA LEU A 68 13.00 4.33 -2.69
C LEU A 68 12.94 3.21 -1.64
N ILE A 69 12.09 2.21 -1.88
CA ILE A 69 12.00 1.01 -1.05
C ILE A 69 12.37 -0.23 -1.88
N SER A 70 13.13 -1.15 -1.30
CA SER A 70 13.55 -2.38 -1.98
C SER A 70 12.42 -3.39 -2.10
N ASP A 71 11.48 -3.40 -1.16
CA ASP A 71 10.28 -4.25 -1.15
C ASP A 71 9.21 -3.67 -0.21
N GLY A 72 8.02 -4.27 -0.16
CA GLY A 72 6.98 -3.95 0.82
C GLY A 72 6.08 -2.78 0.43
N ASP A 73 5.49 -2.83 -0.77
CA ASP A 73 4.58 -1.79 -1.26
C ASP A 73 3.29 -1.64 -0.43
N ILE A 74 2.82 -2.70 0.25
CA ILE A 74 1.72 -2.60 1.21
C ILE A 74 2.05 -1.59 2.30
N ALA A 75 3.24 -1.67 2.90
CA ALA A 75 3.67 -0.71 3.92
C ALA A 75 3.85 0.69 3.33
N GLY A 76 4.43 0.79 2.12
CA GLY A 76 4.57 2.07 1.42
C GLY A 76 3.23 2.79 1.19
N VAL A 77 2.18 2.05 0.84
CA VAL A 77 0.82 2.58 0.69
C VAL A 77 0.19 2.96 2.03
N ILE A 78 0.31 2.10 3.05
CA ILE A 78 -0.23 2.39 4.40
C ILE A 78 0.39 3.66 4.98
N HIS A 79 1.69 3.86 4.76
CA HIS A 79 2.41 5.04 5.26
C HIS A 79 1.86 6.36 4.69
N CYS A 80 1.24 6.35 3.50
CA CYS A 80 0.58 7.55 2.98
C CYS A 80 -0.54 8.07 3.88
N ALA A 81 -1.16 7.19 4.68
CA ALA A 81 -2.20 7.52 5.65
C ALA A 81 -1.66 7.76 7.08
N GLU A 82 -0.33 7.70 7.28
CA GLU A 82 0.33 7.91 8.57
C GLU A 82 1.24 9.16 8.48
N PRO A 83 0.77 10.34 8.94
CA PRO A 83 1.50 11.60 8.81
C PRO A 83 2.92 11.56 9.40
N THR A 84 3.15 10.76 10.44
CA THR A 84 4.46 10.65 11.10
C THR A 84 5.54 10.00 10.22
N THR A 85 5.16 9.30 9.14
CA THR A 85 6.12 8.66 8.23
C THR A 85 6.73 9.64 7.23
N GLY A 86 6.08 10.80 7.02
CA GLY A 86 6.45 11.77 6.00
C GLY A 86 6.33 11.27 4.56
N ILE A 87 5.52 10.24 4.30
CA ILE A 87 5.20 9.77 2.95
C ILE A 87 3.82 10.31 2.59
N ASP A 88 3.71 11.04 1.48
CA ASP A 88 2.46 11.67 1.05
C ASP A 88 1.73 10.84 -0.01
N ILE A 89 2.50 10.20 -0.89
CA ILE A 89 1.99 9.48 -2.05
C ILE A 89 2.82 8.23 -2.33
N TYR A 90 2.15 7.15 -2.71
CA TYR A 90 2.78 5.97 -3.30
C TYR A 90 2.53 5.96 -4.81
N LEU A 91 3.56 5.68 -5.61
CA LEU A 91 3.48 5.55 -7.06
C LEU A 91 4.28 4.33 -7.50
N GLY A 92 3.69 3.44 -8.29
CA GLY A 92 4.47 2.37 -8.92
C GLY A 92 3.67 1.15 -9.31
N GLN A 93 4.39 0.12 -9.75
CA GLN A 93 3.86 -1.17 -10.16
C GLN A 93 4.40 -2.28 -9.25
N GLY A 94 3.47 -3.05 -8.67
CA GLY A 94 3.74 -4.18 -7.78
C GLY A 94 2.77 -5.33 -8.05
N GLY A 95 2.75 -6.35 -7.21
CA GLY A 95 1.81 -7.45 -7.38
C GLY A 95 0.35 -7.02 -7.16
N ALA A 96 -0.57 -7.55 -7.93
CA ALA A 96 -1.99 -7.24 -7.81
C ALA A 96 -2.60 -7.66 -6.46
N PRO A 97 -2.29 -8.85 -5.90
CA PRO A 97 -2.78 -9.25 -4.58
C PRO A 97 -2.41 -8.25 -3.48
N GLU A 98 -1.17 -7.74 -3.50
CA GLU A 98 -0.67 -6.73 -2.57
C GLU A 98 -1.41 -5.40 -2.72
N GLY A 99 -1.82 -5.05 -3.94
CA GLY A 99 -2.68 -3.89 -4.19
C GLY A 99 -4.03 -3.99 -3.49
N VAL A 100 -4.65 -5.18 -3.53
CA VAL A 100 -5.92 -5.44 -2.82
C VAL A 100 -5.73 -5.40 -1.31
N LEU A 101 -4.64 -5.96 -0.77
CA LEU A 101 -4.32 -5.90 0.66
C LEU A 101 -4.07 -4.45 1.13
N ALA A 102 -3.35 -3.67 0.34
CA ALA A 102 -3.12 -2.25 0.61
C ALA A 102 -4.43 -1.44 0.57
N ALA A 103 -5.31 -1.72 -0.40
CA ALA A 103 -6.65 -1.12 -0.46
C ALA A 103 -7.50 -1.48 0.77
N ALA A 104 -7.42 -2.73 1.24
CA ALA A 104 -8.10 -3.15 2.46
C ALA A 104 -7.60 -2.42 3.71
N ALA A 105 -6.29 -2.15 3.82
CA ALA A 105 -5.74 -1.34 4.89
C ALA A 105 -6.22 0.11 4.81
N LEU A 106 -6.12 0.77 3.64
CA LEU A 106 -6.63 2.13 3.44
C LEU A 106 -8.13 2.26 3.66
N ARG A 107 -8.91 1.22 3.34
CA ARG A 107 -10.34 1.16 3.66
C ARG A 107 -10.59 1.24 5.17
N CYS A 108 -9.64 0.79 5.99
CA CYS A 108 -9.73 0.81 7.44
C CYS A 108 -9.22 2.11 8.09
N ILE A 109 -8.21 2.77 7.50
CA ILE A 109 -7.52 3.92 8.10
C ILE A 109 -7.76 5.25 7.37
N GLY A 110 -8.52 5.20 6.27
CA GLY A 110 -8.76 6.36 5.42
C GLY A 110 -7.67 6.54 4.36
N GLY A 111 -8.09 6.95 3.16
CA GLY A 111 -7.21 7.20 2.04
C GLY A 111 -7.79 6.71 0.72
N GLN A 112 -7.06 7.02 -0.35
CA GLN A 112 -7.44 6.69 -1.71
C GLN A 112 -6.37 5.79 -2.33
N ILE A 113 -6.78 4.77 -3.06
CA ILE A 113 -5.91 4.05 -3.98
C ILE A 113 -6.65 3.82 -5.28
N GLN A 114 -5.93 3.98 -6.39
CA GLN A 114 -6.33 3.43 -7.68
C GLN A 114 -5.37 2.33 -8.08
N GLY A 115 -5.93 1.22 -8.56
CA GLY A 115 -5.21 0.08 -9.11
C GLY A 115 -5.63 -0.21 -10.54
N ARG A 116 -4.69 -0.57 -11.42
CA ARG A 116 -4.98 -1.11 -12.75
C ARG A 116 -4.18 -2.38 -12.97
N LEU A 117 -4.85 -3.47 -13.35
CA LEU A 117 -4.18 -4.74 -13.65
C LEU A 117 -3.34 -4.62 -14.92
N VAL A 118 -2.14 -5.21 -14.89
CA VAL A 118 -1.19 -5.20 -15.99
C VAL A 118 -1.03 -6.63 -16.49
N PHE A 119 -1.52 -6.89 -17.70
CA PHE A 119 -1.48 -8.20 -18.36
C PHE A 119 -0.34 -8.26 -19.37
N ARG A 120 0.58 -9.21 -19.19
CA ARG A 120 1.85 -9.31 -19.92
C ARG A 120 1.76 -10.23 -21.14
N ASN A 121 0.76 -11.11 -21.20
CA ASN A 121 0.60 -12.09 -22.27
C ASN A 121 -0.88 -12.52 -22.40
N ASP A 122 -1.17 -13.26 -23.47
CA ASP A 122 -2.53 -13.72 -23.79
C ASP A 122 -3.06 -14.75 -22.78
N ASP A 123 -2.18 -15.50 -22.11
CA ASP A 123 -2.57 -16.41 -21.03
C ASP A 123 -3.14 -15.65 -19.83
N GLU A 124 -2.50 -14.53 -19.44
CA GLU A 124 -2.97 -13.63 -18.40
C GLU A 124 -4.31 -12.98 -18.77
N ARG A 125 -4.47 -12.54 -20.02
CA ARG A 125 -5.73 -11.99 -20.54
C ARG A 125 -6.85 -13.03 -20.55
N SER A 126 -6.55 -14.24 -21.01
CA SER A 126 -7.49 -15.36 -21.05
C SER A 126 -7.90 -15.80 -19.64
N ARG A 127 -6.99 -15.76 -18.67
CA ARG A 127 -7.31 -15.95 -17.25
C ARG A 127 -8.25 -14.86 -16.75
N ALA A 128 -7.97 -13.59 -17.03
CA ALA A 128 -8.82 -12.47 -16.61
C ALA A 128 -10.28 -12.65 -17.07
N ALA A 129 -10.49 -13.03 -18.34
CA ALA A 129 -11.82 -13.29 -18.88
C ALA A 129 -12.56 -14.40 -18.12
N ARG A 130 -11.87 -15.49 -17.72
CA ARG A 130 -12.44 -16.57 -16.89
C ARG A 130 -12.88 -16.10 -15.51
N TRP A 131 -12.25 -15.05 -14.98
CA TRP A 131 -12.62 -14.41 -13.71
C TRP A 131 -13.61 -13.25 -13.88
N GLY A 132 -14.20 -13.09 -15.07
CA GLY A 132 -15.20 -12.06 -15.34
C GLY A 132 -14.64 -10.66 -15.56
N ILE A 133 -13.33 -10.51 -15.75
CA ILE A 133 -12.71 -9.22 -16.07
C ILE A 133 -12.83 -8.99 -17.58
N THR A 134 -13.76 -8.10 -17.96
CA THR A 134 -14.04 -7.77 -19.37
C THR A 134 -13.31 -6.52 -19.84
N ASP A 135 -13.10 -5.55 -18.95
CA ASP A 135 -12.31 -4.35 -19.21
C ASP A 135 -10.92 -4.50 -18.60
N LEU A 136 -9.93 -4.77 -19.46
CA LEU A 136 -8.54 -4.98 -19.07
C LEU A 136 -7.83 -3.66 -18.71
N ASN A 137 -8.43 -2.50 -19.00
CA ASN A 137 -7.87 -1.18 -18.70
C ASN A 137 -8.59 -0.50 -17.52
N ARG A 138 -9.56 -1.18 -16.90
CA ARG A 138 -10.34 -0.66 -15.78
C ARG A 138 -9.42 -0.16 -14.66
N LYS A 139 -9.71 1.05 -14.18
CA LYS A 139 -9.20 1.57 -12.90
C LYS A 139 -10.12 1.09 -11.79
N TYR A 140 -9.55 0.41 -10.81
CA TYR A 140 -10.21 -0.02 -9.59
C TYR A 140 -9.91 1.00 -8.50
N LYS A 141 -10.94 1.58 -7.89
CA LYS A 141 -10.82 2.42 -6.69
C LYS A 141 -10.70 1.56 -5.43
N THR A 142 -10.43 2.17 -4.28
CA THR A 142 -10.34 1.49 -2.97
C THR A 142 -11.53 0.54 -2.74
N GLN A 143 -12.76 1.01 -2.94
CA GLN A 143 -13.99 0.25 -2.70
C GLN A 143 -14.27 -0.81 -3.76
N ASP A 144 -13.69 -0.70 -4.97
CA ASP A 144 -13.76 -1.77 -5.96
C ASP A 144 -12.90 -2.97 -5.54
N MET A 145 -11.77 -2.71 -4.86
CA MET A 145 -10.84 -3.74 -4.39
C MET A 145 -11.21 -4.29 -3.01
N ALA A 146 -11.73 -3.46 -2.11
CA ALA A 146 -12.10 -3.83 -0.74
C ALA A 146 -13.41 -3.15 -0.32
N SER A 147 -14.53 -3.87 -0.44
CA SER A 147 -15.88 -3.39 -0.13
C SER A 147 -16.45 -4.03 1.15
N GLY A 148 -17.54 -3.46 1.66
CA GLY A 148 -18.23 -3.97 2.86
C GLY A 148 -17.52 -3.64 4.18
N ASP A 149 -17.69 -4.52 5.17
CA ASP A 149 -16.95 -4.48 6.45
C ASP A 149 -15.62 -5.21 6.30
N VAL A 150 -14.57 -4.42 6.16
CA VAL A 150 -13.19 -4.88 5.95
C VAL A 150 -12.41 -4.85 7.26
N MET A 151 -11.66 -5.92 7.50
CA MET A 151 -10.62 -6.00 8.52
C MET A 151 -9.27 -6.28 7.88
N PHE A 152 -8.23 -5.64 8.40
CA PHE A 152 -6.84 -5.86 7.99
C PHE A 152 -6.03 -6.27 9.21
N ALA A 153 -5.16 -7.28 9.06
CA ALA A 153 -4.22 -7.69 10.10
C ALA A 153 -2.87 -8.04 9.47
N ALA A 154 -1.79 -7.55 10.07
CA ALA A 154 -0.43 -7.85 9.63
C ALA A 154 0.51 -7.96 10.83
N THR A 155 1.47 -8.89 10.76
CA THR A 155 2.50 -9.11 11.80
C THR A 155 3.86 -9.02 11.14
N GLY A 156 4.79 -8.29 11.78
CA GLY A 156 6.17 -8.20 11.30
C GLY A 156 6.90 -9.52 11.46
N VAL A 157 7.46 -10.02 10.36
CA VAL A 157 8.33 -11.22 10.37
C VAL A 157 9.77 -10.80 10.61
N THR A 158 10.27 -9.88 9.79
CA THR A 158 11.53 -9.15 9.98
C THR A 158 11.23 -7.72 10.38
N ASP A 159 12.20 -7.04 11.00
CA ASP A 159 12.08 -5.61 11.29
C ASP A 159 11.82 -4.84 9.99
N GLY A 160 10.69 -4.14 9.96
CA GLY A 160 10.26 -3.34 8.82
C GLY A 160 9.91 -1.94 9.24
N SER A 161 9.60 -1.09 8.26
CA SER A 161 9.24 0.31 8.51
C SER A 161 7.91 0.50 9.26
N MET A 162 7.08 -0.54 9.36
CA MET A 162 5.75 -0.48 9.98
C MET A 162 5.67 -1.35 11.24
N LEU A 163 6.28 -2.53 11.24
CA LEU A 163 6.18 -3.51 12.31
C LEU A 163 7.57 -4.05 12.66
N GLU A 164 7.78 -4.28 13.95
CA GLU A 164 8.96 -4.99 14.45
C GLU A 164 8.83 -6.46 14.08
N GLY A 165 9.96 -7.09 13.76
CA GLY A 165 10.06 -8.50 13.45
C GLY A 165 9.83 -9.38 14.67
N ILE A 166 9.91 -10.69 14.42
CA ILE A 166 9.87 -11.67 15.49
C ILE A 166 11.22 -11.73 16.20
N HIS A 167 11.24 -11.45 17.50
CA HIS A 167 12.46 -11.49 18.33
C HIS A 167 12.35 -12.53 19.43
N ARG A 168 13.46 -13.21 19.74
CA ARG A 168 13.55 -14.12 20.90
C ARG A 168 14.31 -13.43 22.03
N VAL A 169 13.62 -13.12 23.13
CA VAL A 169 14.21 -12.43 24.29
C VAL A 169 13.81 -13.14 25.58
N GLY A 170 14.80 -13.60 26.35
CA GLY A 170 14.60 -14.08 27.72
C GLY A 170 13.56 -15.19 27.89
N GLY A 171 13.54 -16.18 26.98
CA GLY A 171 12.57 -17.29 27.01
C GLY A 171 11.20 -16.98 26.38
N PHE A 172 11.04 -15.81 25.77
CA PHE A 172 9.84 -15.42 25.04
C PHE A 172 10.14 -15.17 23.57
N ILE A 173 9.12 -15.34 22.74
CA ILE A 173 9.06 -14.85 21.36
C ILE A 173 8.16 -13.61 21.38
N SER A 174 8.64 -12.46 20.92
CA SER A 174 7.81 -11.26 20.76
C SER A 174 7.33 -11.12 19.32
N SER A 175 6.11 -10.61 19.16
CA SER A 175 5.55 -10.23 17.86
C SER A 175 4.95 -8.83 17.93
N HIS A 176 5.03 -8.09 16.82
CA HIS A 176 4.37 -6.80 16.65
C HIS A 176 3.35 -6.89 15.50
N THR A 177 2.08 -6.70 15.84
CA THR A 177 0.94 -6.87 14.94
C THR A 177 0.12 -5.59 14.90
N VAL A 178 -0.41 -5.25 13.72
CA VAL A 178 -1.45 -4.23 13.57
C VAL A 178 -2.76 -4.91 13.17
N VAL A 179 -3.88 -4.48 13.75
CA VAL A 179 -5.24 -4.90 13.39
C VAL A 179 -6.10 -3.67 13.18
N MET A 180 -6.76 -3.58 12.04
CA MET A 180 -7.57 -2.44 11.63
C MET A 180 -8.97 -2.91 11.22
N ARG A 181 -10.01 -2.10 11.49
CA ARG A 181 -11.38 -2.41 11.06
C ARG A 181 -12.07 -1.18 10.49
N SER A 182 -12.58 -1.30 9.26
CA SER A 182 -13.26 -0.23 8.53
C SER A 182 -14.58 0.21 9.16
N ALA A 183 -15.39 -0.70 9.71
CA ALA A 183 -16.67 -0.34 10.32
C ALA A 183 -16.53 0.57 11.55
N THR A 184 -15.42 0.45 12.29
CA THR A 184 -15.20 1.22 13.54
C THR A 184 -14.05 2.21 13.44
N GLN A 185 -13.33 2.23 12.30
CA GLN A 185 -12.10 3.00 12.09
C GLN A 185 -11.08 2.79 13.22
N THR A 186 -11.10 1.62 13.86
CA THR A 186 -10.23 1.31 14.99
C THR A 186 -8.95 0.68 14.50
N VAL A 187 -7.82 1.23 14.93
CA VAL A 187 -6.49 0.67 14.71
C VAL A 187 -5.93 0.19 16.06
N ARG A 188 -5.47 -1.07 16.10
CA ARG A 188 -4.85 -1.67 17.28
C ARG A 188 -3.44 -2.08 16.93
N TRP A 189 -2.48 -1.54 17.66
CA TRP A 189 -1.10 -1.99 17.67
C TRP A 189 -0.90 -2.94 18.84
N ILE A 190 -0.47 -4.16 18.55
CA ILE A 190 -0.42 -5.26 19.50
C ILE A 190 1.03 -5.74 19.58
N LYS A 191 1.66 -5.53 20.73
CA LYS A 191 2.92 -6.18 21.08
C LYS A 191 2.62 -7.36 21.99
N ALA A 192 2.88 -8.57 21.50
CA ALA A 192 2.60 -9.80 22.23
C ALA A 192 3.91 -10.49 22.65
N ARG A 193 3.86 -11.23 23.75
CA ARG A 193 4.93 -12.12 24.23
C ARG A 193 4.37 -13.53 24.33
N HIS A 194 4.99 -14.45 23.58
CA HIS A 194 4.66 -15.86 23.53
C HIS A 194 5.73 -16.64 24.31
N VAL A 195 5.34 -17.57 25.19
CA VAL A 195 6.30 -18.39 25.95
C VAL A 195 6.99 -19.36 24.98
N ALA A 196 8.31 -19.32 24.88
CA ALA A 196 9.05 -20.22 24.00
C ALA A 196 9.11 -21.64 24.59
N GLY A 197 8.84 -22.66 23.78
CA GLY A 197 9.03 -24.07 24.15
C GLY A 197 7.87 -24.74 24.90
N ARG A 198 6.73 -24.05 25.11
CA ARG A 198 5.49 -24.72 25.50
C ARG A 198 4.84 -25.27 24.23
N LYS A 199 4.76 -26.59 24.07
CA LYS A 199 3.98 -27.22 22.99
C LYS A 199 2.51 -26.77 23.12
N ASP A 200 1.87 -26.52 21.98
CA ASP A 200 0.43 -26.32 21.96
C ASP A 200 -0.21 -27.61 22.50
N PRO A 201 -1.05 -27.57 23.55
CA PRO A 201 -1.77 -28.77 24.00
C PRO A 201 -2.71 -29.34 22.93
N MET A 202 -2.93 -28.64 21.81
CA MET A 202 -3.73 -29.09 20.67
C MET A 202 -2.90 -29.60 19.48
N GLU A 203 -1.56 -29.53 19.53
CA GLU A 203 -0.69 -30.24 18.57
C GLU A 203 -0.52 -31.70 19.02
N ASN A 204 -1.41 -32.57 18.52
CA ASN A 204 -1.19 -34.02 18.44
C ASN A 204 -0.37 -34.35 17.19
#